data_AF-A0A957Y672-F1
#
_entry.id   AF-A0A957Y672-F1
#
_cell.length_a   1.000
_cell.length_b   1.000
_cell.length_c   1.000
_cell.angle_alpha   90.00
_cell.angle_beta   90.00
_cell.angle_gamma   90.00
#
_symmetry.space_group_name_H-M   'P 1'
#
loop_
_entity.id
_entity.type
_entity.pdbx_description
1 polymer ?
#
loop_
_entity_poly.entity_id
_entity_poly.type
_entity_poly.pdbx_seq_one_letter_code
_entity_poly.pdbx_strand_id
1 'polypeptide(L)' 'MTKQKLDIGIVGLGVMGRNLVLNIADHGFGAAGYDRDKSKVDMLREEAED' A
#
# COMPACT_ATOMS: atom_id res chain seq x y z
N MET A 1 -0.39 -8.03 20.36
CA MET A 1 -0.33 -7.28 19.08
C MET A 1 -1.75 -7.06 18.59
N THR A 2 -2.26 -5.84 18.70
CA THR A 2 -3.54 -5.44 18.11
C THR A 2 -3.36 -5.36 16.61
N LYS A 3 -4.09 -6.17 15.84
CA LYS A 3 -4.12 -6.03 14.37
C LYS A 3 -4.81 -4.71 14.04
N GLN A 4 -4.08 -3.75 13.46
CA GLN A 4 -4.72 -2.58 12.88
C GLN A 4 -5.67 -3.06 11.79
N LYS A 5 -6.95 -2.69 11.93
CA LYS A 5 -7.94 -2.93 10.89
C LYS A 5 -7.68 -1.91 9.80
N LEU A 6 -7.38 -2.41 8.60
CA LEU A 6 -7.29 -1.62 7.39
C LEU A 6 -8.58 -1.82 6.61
N ASP A 7 -9.04 -0.77 5.94
CA ASP A 7 -10.29 -0.75 5.21
C ASP A 7 -10.15 -1.43 3.84
N ILE A 8 -8.99 -1.30 3.21
CA ILE A 8 -8.74 -1.79 1.85
C ILE A 8 -7.40 -2.52 1.77
N GLY A 9 -7.38 -3.64 1.06
CA GLY A 9 -6.17 -4.41 0.75
C GLY A 9 -6.01 -4.58 -0.75
N ILE A 10 -4.83 -4.26 -1.28
CA ILE A 10 -4.47 -4.39 -2.69
C ILE A 10 -3.38 -5.46 -2.83
N VAL A 11 -3.63 -6.44 -3.69
CA VAL A 11 -2.66 -7.48 -4.08
C VAL A 11 -2.18 -7.19 -5.49
N GLY A 12 -0.89 -6.92 -5.63
CA GLY A 12 -0.23 -6.46 -6.85
C GLY A 12 0.16 -4.98 -6.73
N LEU A 13 1.46 -4.73 -6.54
CA LEU A 13 2.07 -3.41 -6.37
C LEU A 13 2.85 -2.99 -7.62
N GLY A 14 2.30 -3.28 -8.80
CA GLY A 14 2.74 -2.60 -10.02
C GLY A 14 2.46 -1.08 -9.92
N VAL A 15 2.86 -0.32 -10.95
CA VAL A 15 2.74 1.15 -10.95
C VAL A 15 1.33 1.62 -10.58
N MET A 16 0.29 1.04 -11.19
CA MET A 16 -1.10 1.41 -10.88
C MET A 16 -1.54 0.99 -9.47
N GLY A 17 -1.06 -0.17 -9.00
CA GLY A 17 -1.44 -0.70 -7.69
C GLY A 17 -0.92 0.14 -6.54
N ARG A 18 0.35 0.60 -6.62
CA ARG A 18 0.94 1.49 -5.61
C ARG A 18 0.25 2.85 -5.58
N ASN A 19 0.07 3.47 -6.74
CA ASN A 19 -0.63 4.75 -6.83
C ASN A 19 -2.05 4.68 -6.25
N LEU A 20 -2.75 3.56 -6.42
CA LEU A 20 -4.08 3.38 -5.83
C LEU A 20 -4.02 3.22 -4.30
N VAL A 21 -3.05 2.47 -3.77
CA VAL A 21 -2.85 2.35 -2.31
C VAL A 21 -2.56 3.71 -1.68
N LEU A 22 -1.64 4.48 -2.28
CA LEU A 22 -1.28 5.83 -1.82
C LEU A 22 -2.50 6.75 -1.85
N ASN A 23 -3.23 6.75 -2.97
CA ASN A 23 -4.44 7.57 -3.11
C ASN A 23 -5.51 7.23 -2.05
N ILE A 24 -5.70 5.95 -1.73
CA ILE A 24 -6.64 5.54 -0.66
C ILE A 24 -6.17 6.04 0.71
N ALA A 25 -4.87 5.91 0.98
CA ALA A 25 -4.27 6.39 2.23
C ALA A 25 -4.40 7.91 2.38
N ASP A 26 -4.19 8.68 1.30
CA ASP A 26 -4.32 10.14 1.27
C ASP A 26 -5.76 10.61 1.57
N HIS A 27 -6.76 9.79 1.22
CA HIS A 27 -8.17 10.06 1.51
C HIS A 27 -8.59 9.63 2.92
N GLY A 28 -7.65 9.23 3.78
CA GLY A 28 -7.88 8.93 5.19
C GLY A 28 -8.40 7.51 5.47
N PHE A 29 -8.31 6.60 4.49
CA PHE A 29 -8.68 5.20 4.67
C PHE A 29 -7.44 4.35 4.98
N GLY A 30 -7.57 3.37 5.85
CA GLY A 30 -6.51 2.40 6.11
C GLY A 30 -6.29 1.51 4.88
N ALA A 31 -5.12 1.60 4.25
CA ALA A 31 -4.77 0.79 3.08
C ALA A 31 -3.62 -0.19 3.38
N ALA A 32 -3.70 -1.40 2.81
CA ALA A 32 -2.63 -2.40 2.82
C ALA A 32 -2.23 -2.76 1.38
N GLY A 33 -0.93 -2.81 1.13
CA GLY A 33 -0.35 -3.30 -0.13
C GLY A 33 0.39 -4.62 0.05
N TYR A 34 0.22 -5.56 -0.89
CA TYR A 34 0.99 -6.81 -0.95
C TYR A 34 1.42 -7.13 -2.37
N ASP A 35 2.67 -7.54 -2.57
CA ASP A 35 3.16 -8.15 -3.81
C ASP A 35 4.12 -9.29 -3.46
N ARG A 36 4.27 -10.24 -4.39
CA ARG A 36 5.26 -11.31 -4.27
C ARG A 36 6.67 -10.76 -4.49
N ASP A 37 6.80 -9.75 -5.33
CA ASP A 37 8.05 -9.08 -5.60
C ASP A 37 8.34 -8.06 -4.49
N LYS A 38 9.37 -8.35 -3.68
CA LYS A 38 9.77 -7.51 -2.57
C LYS A 38 10.19 -6.11 -3.03
N SER A 39 10.79 -5.97 -4.22
CA SER A 39 11.21 -4.67 -4.73
C SER A 39 10.03 -3.70 -4.88
N LYS A 40 8.85 -4.20 -5.27
CA LYS A 40 7.64 -3.39 -5.40
C LYS A 40 7.03 -2.99 -4.05
N VAL A 41 7.20 -3.84 -3.04
CA VAL A 41 6.81 -3.53 -1.66
C VAL A 41 7.74 -2.44 -1.11
N ASP A 42 9.03 -2.53 -1.38
CA ASP A 42 10.01 -1.53 -0.94
C ASP A 42 9.77 -0.18 -1.65
N MET A 43 9.48 -0.16 -2.95
CA MET A 43 9.07 1.06 -3.67
C MET A 43 7.82 1.72 -3.05
N LEU A 44 6.80 0.94 -2.67
CA LEU A 44 5.61 1.50 -2.01
C LEU A 44 5.95 2.16 -0.68
N ARG A 45 6.93 1.63 0.07
CA ARG A 45 7.37 2.21 1.34
C ARG A 45 8.13 3.51 1.12
N GLU A 46 9.04 3.53 0.16
CA GLU A 46 9.77 4.74 -0.22
C GLU A 46 8.80 5.84 -0.67
N GLU A 47 7.88 5.53 -1.59
CA GLU A 47 6.85 6.47 -2.09
C GLU A 47 5.86 6.95 -1.00
N ALA A 48 5.73 6.23 0.12
CA ALA A 48 4.86 6.61 1.23
C ALA A 48 5.56 7.45 2.31
N GLU A 49 6.90 7.54 2.27
CA GLU A 49 7.71 8.35 3.19
C GLU A 49 8.04 9.74 2.61
N ASP A 50 7.86 9.94 1.30
CA ASP A 50 7.95 11.23 0.58
C ASP A 50 6.71 12.13 0.82
#